data_AF-A0A248TKZ2-F1
#
_entry.id   AF-A0A248TKZ2-F1
#
_cell.length_a   1.000
_cell.length_b   1.000
_cell.length_c   1.000
_cell.angle_alpha   90.00
_cell.angle_beta   90.00
_cell.angle_gamma   90.00
#
_symmetry.space_group_name_H-M   'P 1'
#
loop_
_entity.id
_entity.type
_entity.pdbx_description
1 polymer ?
#
loop_
_entity_poly.entity_id
_entity_poly.type
_entity_poly.pdbx_seq_one_letter_code
_entity_poly.pdbx_strand_id
1 'polypeptide(L)'
;MDKNQQGIQYMQEGKWEEAAKIFMEAIDENPEDAVSYINFGNVLSAVGDGERALKFFLKAIELDENAGVAYYSVGNLLFEKEQFDEAKNMFEQAMQKGIDHGDNYFMLGISLMQLEQGKLALPYLQRATELNPQDAEAAFQYGLCLAQLELIDEAIKQLQQCIELDEEHADAHYNLGVAYGFKEDVQKALAHFNRALDIQPDHMLAGYGKKMIEKQA
;
A
#
# COMPACT_ATOMS: atom_id res chain seq x y z
N MET A 1 11.15 7.35 -33.16
CA MET A 1 11.29 6.95 -31.75
C MET A 1 9.89 6.66 -31.28
N ASP A 2 9.65 5.54 -30.61
CA ASP A 2 8.32 5.26 -30.06
C ASP A 2 7.96 6.40 -29.09
N LYS A 3 6.85 7.10 -29.36
CA LYS A 3 6.40 8.23 -28.52
C LYS A 3 6.17 7.78 -27.09
N ASN A 4 5.73 6.54 -26.88
CA ASN A 4 5.57 5.99 -25.53
C ASN A 4 6.91 5.94 -24.80
N GLN A 5 7.97 5.43 -25.44
CA GLN A 5 9.32 5.41 -24.86
C GLN A 5 9.86 6.82 -24.59
N GLN A 6 9.63 7.76 -25.51
CA GLN A 6 10.07 9.14 -25.34
C GLN A 6 9.36 9.84 -24.18
N GLY A 7 8.04 9.68 -24.07
CA GLY A 7 7.27 10.25 -22.96
C GLY A 7 7.69 9.66 -21.62
N ILE A 8 7.92 8.34 -21.55
CA ILE A 8 8.42 7.67 -20.33
C ILE A 8 9.79 8.23 -19.94
N GLN A 9 10.69 8.46 -20.90
CA GLN A 9 11.98 9.08 -20.61
C GLN A 9 11.81 10.49 -20.02
N TYR A 10 10.91 11.32 -20.56
CA TYR A 10 10.64 12.64 -19.99
C TYR A 10 10.08 12.55 -18.56
N MET A 11 9.22 11.58 -18.26
CA MET A 11 8.76 11.34 -16.88
C MET A 11 9.91 11.00 -15.94
N GLN A 12 10.83 10.13 -16.36
CA GLN A 12 12.02 9.76 -15.56
C GLN A 12 12.94 10.96 -15.31
N GLU A 13 12.99 11.92 -16.25
CA GLU A 13 13.73 13.17 -16.12
C GLU A 13 12.97 14.27 -15.35
N GLY A 14 11.73 14.02 -14.91
CA GLY A 14 10.87 14.99 -14.24
C GLY A 14 10.30 16.09 -15.15
N LYS A 15 10.37 15.89 -16.48
CA LYS A 15 9.90 16.81 -17.52
C LYS A 15 8.43 16.54 -17.85
N TRP A 16 7.55 16.87 -16.90
CA TRP A 16 6.13 16.50 -16.96
C TRP A 16 5.37 17.15 -18.12
N GLU A 17 5.69 18.41 -18.46
CA GLU A 17 5.04 19.12 -19.57
C GLU A 17 5.41 18.51 -20.93
N GLU A 18 6.67 18.14 -21.12
CA GLU A 18 7.15 17.48 -22.32
C GLU A 18 6.59 16.06 -22.43
N ALA A 19 6.54 15.31 -21.32
CA ALA A 19 5.88 14.01 -21.29
C ALA A 19 4.40 14.10 -21.67
N ALA A 20 3.67 15.05 -21.07
CA ALA A 20 2.27 15.32 -21.38
C ALA A 20 2.07 15.60 -22.87
N LYS A 21 2.90 16.46 -23.46
CA LYS A 21 2.84 16.78 -24.88
C LYS A 21 3.05 15.54 -25.76
N ILE A 22 4.08 14.74 -25.48
CA ILE A 22 4.38 13.55 -26.27
C ILE A 22 3.26 12.51 -26.21
N PHE A 23 2.67 12.27 -25.03
CA PHE A 23 1.57 11.32 -24.92
C PHE A 23 0.28 11.83 -25.55
N MET A 24 -0.02 13.14 -25.50
CA MET A 24 -1.14 13.69 -26.28
C MET A 24 -0.94 13.51 -27.78
N GLU A 25 0.27 13.78 -28.28
CA GLU A 25 0.59 13.53 -29.70
C GLU A 25 0.51 12.04 -30.07
N ALA A 26 0.71 11.12 -29.12
CA ALA A 26 0.54 9.67 -29.33
C ALA A 26 -0.95 9.29 -29.40
N ILE A 27 -1.77 9.85 -28.52
CA ILE A 27 -3.24 9.71 -28.54
C ILE A 27 -3.81 10.26 -29.86
N ASP A 28 -3.35 11.43 -30.31
CA ASP A 28 -3.83 12.03 -31.56
C ASP A 28 -3.50 11.18 -32.80
N GLU A 29 -2.35 10.51 -32.81
CA GLU A 29 -1.94 9.63 -33.91
C GLU A 29 -2.65 8.27 -33.87
N ASN A 30 -2.91 7.74 -32.67
CA ASN A 30 -3.63 6.49 -32.50
C ASN A 30 -4.62 6.55 -31.33
N PRO A 31 -5.85 7.06 -31.56
CA PRO A 31 -6.85 7.27 -30.52
C PRO A 31 -7.38 5.99 -29.85
N GLU A 32 -7.07 4.82 -30.42
CA GLU A 32 -7.49 3.51 -29.92
C GLU A 32 -6.37 2.80 -29.11
N ASP A 33 -5.20 3.42 -28.96
CA ASP A 33 -4.10 2.86 -28.14
C ASP A 33 -4.31 3.14 -26.65
N ALA A 34 -4.80 2.15 -25.90
CA ALA A 34 -5.00 2.24 -24.46
C ALA A 34 -3.72 2.63 -23.69
N VAL A 35 -2.53 2.22 -24.16
CA VAL A 35 -1.25 2.50 -23.49
C VAL A 35 -0.97 4.00 -23.44
N SER A 36 -1.27 4.74 -24.51
CA SER A 36 -1.09 6.19 -24.56
C SER A 36 -1.98 6.93 -23.56
N TYR A 37 -3.21 6.45 -23.33
CA TYR A 37 -4.10 7.02 -22.30
C TYR A 37 -3.61 6.70 -20.89
N ILE A 38 -3.11 5.49 -20.63
CA ILE A 38 -2.49 5.12 -19.34
C ILE A 38 -1.31 6.04 -19.04
N ASN A 39 -0.42 6.19 -20.01
CA ASN A 39 0.78 7.02 -19.86
C ASN A 39 0.44 8.48 -19.58
N PHE A 40 -0.54 9.05 -20.29
CA PHE A 40 -0.99 10.41 -20.01
C PHE A 40 -1.70 10.54 -18.66
N GLY A 41 -2.52 9.55 -18.28
CA GLY A 41 -3.13 9.47 -16.95
C GLY A 41 -2.09 9.46 -15.83
N ASN A 42 -0.97 8.74 -16.01
CA ASN A 42 0.12 8.70 -15.05
C ASN A 42 0.81 10.07 -14.90
N VAL A 43 0.99 10.82 -16.00
CA VAL A 43 1.51 12.20 -15.93
C VAL A 43 0.56 13.10 -15.14
N LEU A 44 -0.74 13.01 -15.41
CA LEU A 44 -1.75 13.80 -14.69
C LEU A 44 -1.78 13.48 -13.19
N SER A 45 -1.69 12.20 -12.83
CA SER A 45 -1.60 11.77 -11.44
C SER A 45 -0.35 12.34 -10.77
N ALA A 46 0.82 12.27 -11.43
CA ALA A 46 2.08 12.78 -10.91
C ALA A 46 2.08 14.31 -10.66
N VAL A 47 1.27 15.07 -11.40
CA VAL A 47 1.11 16.53 -11.18
C VAL A 47 -0.09 16.89 -10.29
N GLY A 48 -0.73 15.90 -9.66
CA GLY A 48 -1.85 16.11 -8.72
C GLY A 48 -3.22 16.32 -9.37
N ASP A 49 -3.36 16.10 -10.68
CA ASP A 49 -4.63 16.22 -11.41
C ASP A 49 -5.35 14.85 -11.48
N GLY A 50 -5.67 14.31 -10.31
CA GLY A 50 -6.28 12.98 -10.17
C GLY A 50 -7.67 12.87 -10.82
N GLU A 51 -8.43 13.96 -10.88
CA GLU A 51 -9.75 13.96 -11.55
C GLU A 51 -9.65 13.77 -13.06
N ARG A 52 -8.67 14.41 -13.71
CA ARG A 52 -8.42 14.16 -15.13
C ARG A 52 -7.75 12.82 -15.34
N ALA A 53 -6.78 12.44 -14.51
CA ALA A 53 -6.12 11.13 -14.59
C ALA A 53 -7.15 9.99 -14.63
N LEU A 54 -8.14 10.04 -13.74
CA LEU A 54 -9.23 9.07 -13.68
C LEU A 54 -9.96 8.92 -15.02
N LYS A 55 -10.27 10.03 -15.72
CA LYS A 55 -10.95 9.99 -17.03
C LYS A 55 -10.10 9.28 -18.09
N PHE A 56 -8.79 9.49 -18.08
CA PHE A 56 -7.88 8.84 -19.03
C PHE A 56 -7.70 7.35 -18.73
N PHE A 57 -7.59 6.96 -17.45
CA PHE A 57 -7.54 5.54 -17.10
C PHE A 57 -8.85 4.81 -17.42
N LEU A 58 -10.00 5.41 -17.16
CA LEU A 58 -11.29 4.83 -17.55
C LEU A 58 -11.42 4.70 -19.07
N LYS A 59 -10.90 5.67 -19.84
CA LYS A 59 -10.86 5.56 -21.30
C LYS A 59 -9.92 4.42 -21.76
N ALA A 60 -8.78 4.22 -21.10
CA ALA A 60 -7.91 3.09 -21.39
C ALA A 60 -8.61 1.74 -21.16
N ILE A 61 -9.36 1.61 -20.07
CA ILE A 61 -10.17 0.41 -19.76
C ILE A 61 -11.28 0.19 -20.82
N GLU A 62 -11.91 1.28 -21.30
CA GLU A 62 -12.92 1.21 -22.37
C GLU A 62 -12.32 0.68 -23.68
N LEU A 63 -11.09 1.09 -24.01
CA LEU A 63 -10.38 0.69 -25.23
C LEU A 63 -9.79 -0.73 -25.13
N ASP A 64 -9.27 -1.10 -23.96
CA ASP A 64 -8.73 -2.43 -23.68
C ASP A 64 -9.13 -2.89 -22.27
N GLU A 65 -10.07 -3.84 -22.19
CA GLU A 65 -10.50 -4.45 -20.93
C GLU A 65 -9.39 -5.26 -20.22
N ASN A 66 -8.26 -5.50 -20.88
CA ASN A 66 -7.10 -6.19 -20.30
C ASN A 66 -6.00 -5.22 -19.86
N ALA A 67 -6.25 -3.91 -19.88
CA ALA A 67 -5.35 -2.87 -19.38
C ALA A 67 -5.19 -2.91 -17.84
N GLY A 68 -4.53 -3.93 -17.30
CA GLY A 68 -4.35 -4.13 -15.86
C GLY A 68 -3.74 -2.92 -15.13
N VAL A 69 -2.81 -2.21 -15.75
CA VAL A 69 -2.19 -0.99 -15.20
C VAL A 69 -3.23 0.13 -15.01
N ALA A 70 -4.21 0.24 -15.91
CA ALA A 70 -5.28 1.22 -15.78
C ALA A 70 -6.17 0.90 -14.57
N TYR A 71 -6.55 -0.37 -14.39
CA TYR A 71 -7.31 -0.80 -13.21
C TYR A 71 -6.56 -0.50 -11.91
N TYR A 72 -5.27 -0.85 -11.83
CA TYR A 72 -4.43 -0.54 -10.66
C TYR A 72 -4.40 0.96 -10.37
N SER A 73 -4.23 1.78 -11.41
CA SER A 73 -4.15 3.24 -11.29
C SER A 73 -5.48 3.87 -10.85
N VAL A 74 -6.62 3.37 -11.34
CA VAL A 74 -7.95 3.77 -10.86
C VAL A 74 -8.13 3.35 -9.40
N GLY A 75 -7.70 2.15 -9.02
CA GLY A 75 -7.73 1.66 -7.64
C GLY A 75 -7.00 2.60 -6.69
N ASN A 76 -5.80 3.05 -7.04
CA ASN A 76 -5.03 4.00 -6.23
C ASN A 76 -5.78 5.34 -6.07
N LEU A 77 -6.32 5.91 -7.15
CA LEU A 77 -7.07 7.17 -7.08
C LEU A 77 -8.36 7.06 -6.24
N LEU A 78 -9.01 5.90 -6.24
CA LEU A 78 -10.19 5.64 -5.42
C LEU A 78 -9.80 5.45 -3.95
N PHE A 79 -8.68 4.77 -3.69
CA PHE A 79 -8.13 4.57 -2.36
C PHE A 79 -7.79 5.92 -1.69
N GLU A 80 -7.13 6.83 -2.42
CA GLU A 80 -6.84 8.19 -1.94
C GLU A 80 -8.09 9.00 -1.58
N LYS A 81 -9.23 8.66 -2.19
CA LYS A 81 -10.54 9.24 -1.92
C LYS A 81 -11.33 8.49 -0.85
N GLU A 82 -10.72 7.54 -0.18
CA GLU A 82 -11.33 6.66 0.83
C GLU A 82 -12.52 5.83 0.30
N GLN A 83 -12.59 5.65 -1.03
CA GLN A 83 -13.60 4.81 -1.69
C GLN A 83 -13.12 3.35 -1.72
N PHE A 84 -13.00 2.74 -0.54
CA PHE A 84 -12.29 1.48 -0.37
C PHE A 84 -12.96 0.27 -1.05
N ASP A 85 -14.30 0.24 -1.15
CA ASP A 85 -14.99 -0.86 -1.82
C ASP A 85 -14.76 -0.84 -3.34
N GLU A 86 -14.83 0.34 -3.95
CA GLU A 86 -14.50 0.53 -5.35
C GLU A 86 -13.01 0.31 -5.63
N ALA A 87 -12.12 0.79 -4.75
CA ALA A 87 -10.68 0.57 -4.86
C ALA A 87 -10.33 -0.93 -4.83
N LYS A 88 -10.88 -1.67 -3.85
CA LYS A 88 -10.76 -3.13 -3.76
C LYS A 88 -11.16 -3.81 -5.07
N ASN A 89 -12.33 -3.47 -5.62
CA ASN A 89 -12.81 -4.05 -6.88
C ASN A 89 -11.82 -3.77 -8.04
N MET A 90 -11.24 -2.57 -8.10
CA MET A 90 -10.25 -2.23 -9.13
C MET A 90 -8.93 -3.00 -8.97
N PHE A 91 -8.42 -3.18 -7.75
CA PHE A 91 -7.21 -3.97 -7.51
C PHE A 91 -7.42 -5.47 -7.79
N GLU A 92 -8.62 -6.01 -7.52
CA GLU A 92 -9.00 -7.36 -7.93
C GLU A 92 -9.02 -7.51 -9.45
N GLN A 93 -9.58 -6.53 -10.16
CA GLN A 93 -9.54 -6.52 -11.63
C GLN A 93 -8.10 -6.42 -12.14
N ALA A 94 -7.27 -5.53 -11.60
CA ALA A 94 -5.86 -5.41 -11.96
C ALA A 94 -5.14 -6.77 -11.84
N MET A 95 -5.34 -7.47 -10.72
CA MET A 95 -4.80 -8.82 -10.50
C MET A 95 -5.30 -9.81 -11.57
N GLN A 96 -6.61 -9.84 -11.84
CA GLN A 96 -7.20 -10.72 -12.87
C GLN A 96 -6.67 -10.42 -14.28
N LYS A 97 -6.24 -9.18 -14.54
CA LYS A 97 -5.65 -8.72 -15.81
C LYS A 97 -4.12 -8.78 -15.84
N GLY A 98 -3.49 -9.52 -14.91
CA GLY A 98 -2.08 -9.86 -14.97
C GLY A 98 -1.15 -8.98 -14.13
N ILE A 99 -1.69 -8.12 -13.26
CA ILE A 99 -0.88 -7.38 -12.29
C ILE A 99 -0.56 -8.29 -11.09
N ASP A 100 0.60 -8.93 -11.12
CA ASP A 100 1.14 -9.83 -10.09
C ASP A 100 2.41 -9.24 -9.45
N HIS A 101 2.28 -8.08 -8.79
CA HIS A 101 3.36 -7.48 -8.00
C HIS A 101 2.87 -7.09 -6.59
N GLY A 102 3.81 -7.04 -5.64
CA GLY A 102 3.52 -6.87 -4.21
C GLY A 102 2.60 -5.68 -3.91
N ASP A 103 2.81 -4.54 -4.58
CA ASP A 103 2.03 -3.32 -4.31
C ASP A 103 0.53 -3.47 -4.59
N ASN A 104 0.13 -4.23 -5.63
CA ASN A 104 -1.30 -4.46 -5.90
C ASN A 104 -1.93 -5.33 -4.80
N TYR A 105 -1.21 -6.37 -4.36
CA TYR A 105 -1.64 -7.22 -3.26
C TYR A 105 -1.72 -6.44 -1.93
N PHE A 106 -0.74 -5.58 -1.68
CA PHE A 106 -0.71 -4.70 -0.51
C PHE A 106 -1.94 -3.79 -0.52
N MET A 107 -2.16 -3.02 -1.60
CA MET A 107 -3.27 -2.08 -1.68
C MET A 107 -4.65 -2.77 -1.61
N LEU A 108 -4.80 -3.96 -2.21
CA LEU A 108 -6.00 -4.78 -2.05
C LEU A 108 -6.20 -5.21 -0.59
N GLY A 109 -5.14 -5.69 0.06
CA GLY A 109 -5.14 -6.06 1.47
C GLY A 109 -5.53 -4.90 2.39
N ILE A 110 -4.93 -3.72 2.19
CA ILE A 110 -5.26 -2.52 2.97
C ILE A 110 -6.69 -2.06 2.73
N SER A 111 -7.17 -2.07 1.47
CA SER A 111 -8.56 -1.74 1.16
C SER A 111 -9.54 -2.64 1.92
N LEU A 112 -9.25 -3.94 2.01
CA LEU A 112 -10.04 -4.90 2.79
C LEU A 112 -9.96 -4.63 4.30
N MET A 113 -8.79 -4.25 4.82
CA MET A 113 -8.63 -3.88 6.23
C MET A 113 -9.46 -2.64 6.59
N GLN A 114 -9.49 -1.62 5.74
CA GLN A 114 -10.31 -0.42 5.92
C GLN A 114 -11.82 -0.72 5.89
N LEU A 115 -12.21 -1.79 5.20
CA LEU A 115 -13.58 -2.29 5.18
C LEU A 115 -13.90 -3.26 6.34
N GLU A 116 -12.99 -3.42 7.31
CA GLU A 116 -13.09 -4.36 8.43
C GLU A 116 -13.17 -5.84 7.99
N GLN A 117 -12.67 -6.16 6.81
CA GLN A 117 -12.68 -7.50 6.21
C GLN A 117 -11.33 -8.22 6.40
N GLY A 118 -10.78 -8.20 7.61
CA GLY A 118 -9.44 -8.73 7.91
C GLY A 118 -9.21 -10.19 7.47
N LYS A 119 -10.23 -11.06 7.57
CA LYS A 119 -10.13 -12.45 7.08
C LYS A 119 -9.89 -12.56 5.57
N LEU A 120 -10.43 -11.62 4.81
CA LEU A 120 -10.24 -11.55 3.36
C LEU A 120 -8.93 -10.84 3.00
N ALA A 121 -8.50 -9.87 3.80
CA ALA A 121 -7.22 -9.16 3.61
C ALA A 121 -6.01 -10.08 3.77
N LEU A 122 -6.06 -11.01 4.72
CA LEU A 122 -4.95 -11.86 5.14
C LEU A 122 -4.13 -12.49 4.00
N PRO A 123 -4.72 -13.23 3.04
CA PRO A 123 -3.94 -13.84 1.94
C PRO A 123 -3.26 -12.81 1.03
N TYR A 124 -3.85 -11.63 0.87
CA TYR A 124 -3.27 -10.59 0.01
C TYR A 124 -2.09 -9.89 0.70
N LEU A 125 -2.21 -9.57 1.99
CA LEU A 125 -1.10 -9.02 2.77
C LEU A 125 0.06 -10.02 2.89
N GLN A 126 -0.25 -11.31 3.10
CA GLN A 126 0.76 -12.36 3.04
C GLN A 126 1.48 -12.36 1.68
N ARG A 127 0.73 -12.37 0.57
CA ARG A 127 1.31 -12.39 -0.77
C ARG A 127 2.17 -11.15 -1.05
N ALA A 128 1.76 -9.98 -0.55
CA ALA A 128 2.55 -8.76 -0.65
C ALA A 128 3.93 -8.93 0.02
N THR A 129 3.98 -9.47 1.24
CA THR A 129 5.26 -9.71 1.95
C THR A 129 6.12 -10.80 1.31
N GLU A 130 5.51 -11.80 0.67
CA GLU A 130 6.26 -12.84 -0.08
C GLU A 130 6.94 -12.27 -1.33
N LEU A 131 6.28 -11.34 -2.02
CA LEU A 131 6.81 -10.69 -3.23
C LEU A 131 7.81 -9.59 -2.90
N ASN A 132 7.59 -8.86 -1.80
CA ASN A 132 8.42 -7.74 -1.34
C ASN A 132 8.91 -7.97 0.11
N PRO A 133 9.84 -8.92 0.36
CA PRO A 133 10.27 -9.27 1.72
C PRO A 133 11.09 -8.19 2.44
N GLN A 134 11.48 -7.12 1.74
CA GLN A 134 12.23 -5.98 2.26
C GLN A 134 11.34 -4.76 2.54
N ASP A 135 10.03 -4.90 2.41
CA ASP A 135 9.07 -3.84 2.69
C ASP A 135 8.61 -3.93 4.16
N ALA A 136 9.13 -3.02 4.98
CA ALA A 136 8.81 -2.96 6.41
C ALA A 136 7.33 -2.66 6.66
N GLU A 137 6.71 -1.83 5.82
CA GLU A 137 5.30 -1.45 5.94
C GLU A 137 4.39 -2.63 5.57
N ALA A 138 4.74 -3.38 4.53
CA ALA A 138 4.02 -4.62 4.19
C ALA A 138 4.08 -5.64 5.34
N ALA A 139 5.24 -5.84 5.96
CA ALA A 139 5.39 -6.71 7.12
C ALA A 139 4.58 -6.20 8.33
N PHE A 140 4.59 -4.89 8.58
CA PHE A 140 3.81 -4.25 9.63
C PHE A 140 2.30 -4.49 9.46
N GLN A 141 1.76 -4.16 8.28
CA GLN A 141 0.34 -4.28 7.99
C GLN A 141 -0.14 -5.74 8.00
N TYR A 142 0.69 -6.67 7.52
CA TYR A 142 0.40 -8.10 7.66
C TYR A 142 0.37 -8.54 9.13
N GLY A 143 1.32 -8.05 9.94
CA GLY A 143 1.34 -8.25 11.39
C GLY A 143 0.09 -7.71 12.10
N LEU A 144 -0.38 -6.51 11.73
CA LEU A 144 -1.62 -5.94 12.25
C LEU A 144 -2.85 -6.78 11.89
N CYS A 145 -2.94 -7.25 10.63
CA CYS A 145 -4.03 -8.12 10.19
C CYS A 145 -4.04 -9.43 10.98
N LEU A 146 -2.88 -10.04 11.22
CA LEU A 146 -2.76 -11.25 12.04
C LEU A 146 -3.19 -11.00 13.48
N ALA A 147 -2.77 -9.88 14.07
CA ALA A 147 -3.16 -9.49 15.43
C ALA A 147 -4.67 -9.28 15.56
N GLN A 148 -5.32 -8.61 14.60
CA GLN A 148 -6.77 -8.43 14.56
C GLN A 148 -7.53 -9.76 14.51
N LEU A 149 -6.94 -10.78 13.87
CA LEU A 149 -7.48 -12.13 13.78
C LEU A 149 -7.06 -13.04 14.94
N GLU A 150 -6.45 -12.48 15.99
CA GLU A 150 -5.96 -13.18 17.18
C GLU A 150 -4.87 -14.25 16.89
N LEU A 151 -4.22 -14.16 15.73
CA LEU A 151 -3.07 -14.98 15.35
C LEU A 151 -1.78 -14.35 15.91
N ILE A 152 -1.70 -14.30 17.25
CA ILE A 152 -0.73 -13.47 17.96
C ILE A 152 0.72 -13.93 17.74
N ASP A 153 0.96 -15.24 17.65
CA ASP A 153 2.32 -15.77 17.43
C ASP A 153 2.86 -15.43 16.04
N GLU A 154 2.02 -15.49 15.03
CA GLU A 154 2.33 -15.08 13.66
C GLU A 154 2.50 -13.57 13.57
N ALA A 155 1.63 -12.80 14.23
CA ALA A 155 1.73 -11.33 14.28
C ALA A 155 3.08 -10.88 14.86
N ILE A 156 3.53 -11.50 15.96
CA ILE A 156 4.84 -11.20 16.56
C ILE A 156 5.97 -11.42 15.55
N LYS A 157 5.95 -12.50 14.75
CA LYS A 157 7.00 -12.76 13.76
C LYS A 157 7.06 -11.67 12.69
N GLN A 158 5.90 -11.23 12.19
CA GLN A 158 5.83 -10.19 11.16
C GLN A 158 6.21 -8.82 11.69
N LEU A 159 5.79 -8.48 12.91
CA LEU A 159 6.20 -7.24 13.56
C LEU A 159 7.70 -7.25 13.92
N GLN A 160 8.28 -8.41 14.24
CA GLN A 160 9.72 -8.57 14.40
C GLN A 160 10.46 -8.34 13.09
N GLN A 161 9.98 -8.92 11.98
CA GLN A 161 10.54 -8.66 10.66
C GLN A 161 10.46 -7.16 10.29
N CYS A 162 9.35 -6.49 10.60
CA CYS A 162 9.22 -5.05 10.41
C CYS A 162 10.33 -4.28 11.14
N ILE A 163 10.58 -4.55 12.43
CA ILE A 163 11.64 -3.84 13.17
C ILE A 163 13.07 -4.29 12.81
N GLU A 164 13.24 -5.45 12.20
CA GLU A 164 14.53 -5.86 11.60
C GLU A 164 14.84 -5.06 10.32
N LEU A 165 13.81 -4.65 9.58
CA LEU A 165 13.92 -3.82 8.38
C LEU A 165 13.97 -2.32 8.72
N ASP A 166 13.23 -1.90 9.74
CA ASP A 166 13.17 -0.52 10.25
C ASP A 166 13.19 -0.51 11.79
N GLU A 167 14.39 -0.39 12.36
CA GLU A 167 14.61 -0.36 13.82
C GLU A 167 13.99 0.88 14.51
N GLU A 168 13.55 1.88 13.76
CA GLU A 168 12.90 3.11 14.25
C GLU A 168 11.37 3.10 14.03
N HIS A 169 10.77 1.95 13.69
CA HIS A 169 9.34 1.84 13.54
C HIS A 169 8.60 1.80 14.90
N ALA A 170 8.23 2.97 15.42
CA ALA A 170 7.61 3.12 16.74
C ALA A 170 6.32 2.31 16.90
N ASP A 171 5.43 2.32 15.90
CA ASP A 171 4.16 1.58 15.97
C ASP A 171 4.34 0.06 15.99
N ALA A 172 5.36 -0.49 15.29
CA ALA A 172 5.67 -1.91 15.33
C ALA A 172 6.18 -2.32 16.72
N HIS A 173 7.02 -1.48 17.35
CA HIS A 173 7.40 -1.66 18.75
C HIS A 173 6.18 -1.59 19.69
N TYR A 174 5.28 -0.62 19.51
CA TYR A 174 4.05 -0.56 20.30
C TYR A 174 3.22 -1.85 20.18
N ASN A 175 3.00 -2.34 18.96
CA ASN A 175 2.19 -3.54 18.71
C ASN A 175 2.86 -4.82 19.23
N LEU A 176 4.20 -4.93 19.19
CA LEU A 176 4.93 -6.00 19.88
C LEU A 176 4.76 -5.92 21.40
N GLY A 177 4.76 -4.70 21.96
CA GLY A 177 4.47 -4.48 23.37
C GLY A 177 3.10 -5.03 23.78
N VAL A 178 2.07 -4.72 22.98
CA VAL A 178 0.71 -5.24 23.18
C VAL A 178 0.66 -6.77 23.04
N ALA A 179 1.27 -7.32 21.99
CA ALA A 179 1.25 -8.76 21.74
C ALA A 179 1.96 -9.55 22.84
N TYR A 180 3.11 -9.09 23.33
CA TYR A 180 3.78 -9.73 24.47
C TYR A 180 3.02 -9.54 25.79
N GLY A 181 2.35 -8.40 25.98
CA GLY A 181 1.46 -8.19 27.12
C GLY A 181 0.30 -9.19 27.15
N PHE A 182 -0.31 -9.47 25.98
CA PHE A 182 -1.33 -10.51 25.83
C PHE A 182 -0.81 -11.91 26.16
N LYS A 183 0.47 -12.17 25.88
CA LYS A 183 1.17 -13.42 26.25
C LYS A 183 1.72 -13.44 27.67
N GLU A 184 1.41 -12.42 28.49
CA GLU A 184 1.90 -12.25 29.86
C GLU A 184 3.44 -12.18 29.97
N ASP A 185 4.15 -11.91 28.86
CA ASP A 185 5.60 -11.66 28.85
C ASP A 185 5.85 -10.17 29.18
N VAL A 186 5.63 -9.83 30.46
CA VAL A 186 5.75 -8.46 31.00
C VAL A 186 7.09 -7.81 30.67
N GLN A 187 8.18 -8.58 30.71
CA GLN A 187 9.51 -8.06 30.46
C GLN A 187 9.66 -7.58 29.01
N LYS A 188 9.25 -8.39 28.03
CA LYS A 188 9.31 -7.97 26.61
C LYS A 188 8.30 -6.89 26.30
N ALA A 189 7.10 -6.97 26.88
CA ALA A 189 6.08 -5.94 26.71
C ALA A 189 6.63 -4.55 27.08
N LEU A 190 7.21 -4.41 28.28
CA LEU A 190 7.81 -3.16 28.74
C LEU A 190 9.01 -2.75 27.89
N ALA A 191 9.87 -3.68 27.47
CA ALA A 191 11.01 -3.37 26.60
C ALA A 191 10.55 -2.72 25.29
N HIS A 192 9.54 -3.30 24.64
CA HIS A 192 9.00 -2.78 23.39
C HIS A 192 8.24 -1.46 23.57
N PHE A 193 7.45 -1.29 24.63
CA PHE A 193 6.82 0.01 24.93
C PHE A 193 7.84 1.11 25.22
N ASN A 194 8.92 0.79 25.95
CA ASN A 194 10.01 1.76 26.17
C ASN A 194 10.66 2.14 24.85
N ARG A 195 10.97 1.17 23.98
CA ARG A 195 11.58 1.46 22.69
C ARG A 195 10.67 2.34 21.80
N ALA A 196 9.36 2.08 21.77
CA ALA A 196 8.40 2.94 21.07
C ALA A 196 8.42 4.39 21.60
N LEU A 197 8.52 4.57 22.92
CA LEU A 197 8.60 5.89 23.57
C LEU A 197 9.97 6.57 23.40
N ASP A 198 11.06 5.81 23.28
CA ASP A 198 12.39 6.34 23.00
C ASP A 198 12.47 6.90 21.57
N ILE A 199 11.82 6.23 20.62
CA ILE A 199 11.71 6.68 19.21
C ILE A 199 10.73 7.86 19.11
N GLN A 200 9.53 7.70 19.70
CA GLN A 200 8.45 8.67 19.66
C GLN A 200 7.96 8.98 21.09
N PRO A 201 8.54 10.00 21.76
CA PRO A 201 8.21 10.34 23.15
C PRO A 201 6.73 10.71 23.41
N ASP A 202 6.01 11.15 22.38
CA ASP A 202 4.58 11.49 22.45
C ASP A 202 3.66 10.35 21.98
N HIS A 203 4.17 9.13 21.84
CA HIS A 203 3.38 7.96 21.47
C HIS A 203 2.41 7.57 22.60
N MET A 204 1.22 8.16 22.57
CA MET A 204 0.22 8.07 23.64
C MET A 204 -0.19 6.63 23.96
N LEU A 205 -0.38 5.79 22.94
CA LEU A 205 -0.79 4.39 23.12
C LEU A 205 0.30 3.55 23.80
N ALA A 206 1.57 3.69 23.42
CA ALA A 206 2.68 3.02 24.08
C ALA A 206 2.83 3.45 25.54
N GLY A 207 2.71 4.76 25.81
CA GLY A 207 2.72 5.29 27.18
C GLY A 207 1.59 4.75 28.05
N TYR A 208 0.40 4.57 27.47
CA TYR A 208 -0.73 3.95 28.15
C TYR A 208 -0.51 2.45 28.38
N GLY A 209 -0.10 1.71 27.35
CA GLY A 209 0.18 0.28 27.41
C GLY A 209 1.23 -0.07 28.47
N LYS A 210 2.32 0.70 28.52
CA LYS A 210 3.35 0.60 29.57
C LYS A 210 2.76 0.72 30.98
N LYS A 211 2.02 1.80 31.25
CA LYS A 211 1.39 2.04 32.56
C LYS A 211 0.42 0.94 32.97
N MET A 212 -0.27 0.32 32.01
CA MET A 212 -1.19 -0.78 32.28
C MET A 212 -0.43 -2.04 32.71
N ILE A 213 0.65 -2.39 32.02
CA ILE A 213 1.51 -3.52 32.39
C ILE A 213 2.18 -3.30 33.75
N GLU A 214 2.71 -2.10 34.01
CA GLU A 214 3.37 -1.77 35.30
C GLU A 214 2.44 -1.87 36.51
N LYS A 215 1.12 -1.68 36.33
CA LYS A 215 0.13 -1.83 37.42
C LYS A 215 -0.24 -3.27 37.71
N GLN A 216 0.03 -4.19 36.79
CA GLN A 216 -0.32 -5.61 36.89
C GLN A 216 0.86 -6.48 37.32
N ALA A 217 2.08 -5.96 37.24
CA ALA A 217 3.32 -6.59 37.71
C ALA A 217 3.53 -6.40 39.22
#